data_AF-A0A317HHN4-F1
#
_entry.id   AF-A0A317HHN4-F1
#
_cell.length_a   1.000
_cell.length_b   1.000
_cell.length_c   1.000
_cell.angle_alpha   90.00
_cell.angle_beta   90.00
_cell.angle_gamma   90.00
#
_symmetry.space_group_name_H-M   'P 1'
#
loop_
_entity.id
_entity.type
_entity.pdbx_description
1 polymer ?
#
loop_
_entity_poly.entity_id
_entity_poly.type
_entity_poly.pdbx_seq_one_letter_code
_entity_poly.pdbx_strand_id
1 'polypeptide(L)'
;MLLTLTMAAVALLSIQVVLVIVVSASGVIHNIYVTIIIVCLATVPGAVVSDAFLIGRALTREGRLFLVLSHLALGGLFFHFMTLPDRSVTLRILVELMSAAGESLSANQLRQRYSIQVMIRSRLEQLSAAGFLDVTVDGHIRLTRKGLWFGRFVTMGRRIFGIASAN
;
A
#
# COMPACT_ATOMS: atom_id res chain seq x y z
N MET A 1 8.30 -6.47 30.05
CA MET A 1 9.17 -6.16 28.90
C MET A 1 8.42 -6.22 27.57
N LEU A 2 7.75 -7.34 27.25
CA LEU A 2 6.97 -7.47 26.01
C LEU A 2 5.90 -6.37 25.87
N LEU A 3 5.08 -6.14 26.91
CA LEU A 3 4.06 -5.10 26.91
C LEU A 3 4.63 -3.71 26.56
N THR A 4 5.78 -3.36 27.13
CA THR A 4 6.44 -2.06 26.88
C THR A 4 6.92 -1.93 25.44
N LEU A 5 7.47 -3.01 24.86
CA LEU A 5 7.88 -3.04 23.45
C LEU A 5 6.68 -2.94 22.52
N THR A 6 5.57 -3.62 22.84
CA THR A 6 4.32 -3.51 22.08
C THR A 6 3.78 -2.09 22.10
N MET A 7 3.75 -1.44 23.27
CA MET A 7 3.31 -0.04 23.39
C MET A 7 4.21 0.91 22.60
N ALA A 8 5.53 0.70 22.62
CA ALA A 8 6.46 1.49 21.82
C ALA A 8 6.22 1.32 20.31
N ALA A 9 5.99 0.07 19.85
CA ALA A 9 5.69 -0.21 18.45
C ALA A 9 4.36 0.45 18.00
N VAL A 10 3.33 0.41 18.86
CA VAL A 10 2.05 1.08 18.59
C VAL A 10 2.22 2.60 18.54
N ALA A 11 3.01 3.19 19.46
CA ALA A 11 3.28 4.63 19.45
C ALA A 11 3.98 5.07 18.14
N LEU A 12 4.97 4.30 17.69
CA LEU A 12 5.66 4.57 16.42
C LEU A 12 4.75 4.42 15.21
N LEU A 13 3.87 3.41 15.19
CA LEU A 13 2.85 3.27 14.15
C LEU A 13 1.91 4.49 14.13
N SER A 14 1.44 4.95 15.29
CA SER A 14 0.59 6.14 15.38
C SER A 14 1.27 7.38 14.83
N ILE A 15 2.55 7.59 15.16
CA ILE A 15 3.36 8.68 14.59
C ILE A 15 3.45 8.53 13.07
N GLN A 16 3.71 7.32 12.58
CA GLN A 16 3.80 7.05 11.15
C GLN A 16 2.48 7.37 10.42
N VAL A 17 1.34 6.98 10.98
CA VAL A 17 0.02 7.27 10.42
C VAL A 17 -0.23 8.78 10.36
N VAL A 18 0.06 9.50 11.45
CA VAL A 18 -0.08 10.97 11.49
C VAL A 18 0.81 11.63 10.43
N LEU A 19 2.06 11.19 10.30
CA LEU A 19 2.97 11.73 9.28
C LEU A 19 2.48 11.45 7.86
N VAL A 20 1.93 10.25 7.59
CA VAL A 20 1.33 9.95 6.29
C VAL A 20 0.16 10.90 6.02
N ILE A 21 -0.72 11.13 6.98
CA ILE A 21 -1.85 12.07 6.83
C ILE A 21 -1.34 13.48 6.50
N VAL A 22 -0.35 13.99 7.26
CA VAL A 22 0.21 15.33 7.07
C VAL A 22 0.87 15.46 5.70
N VAL A 23 1.71 14.50 5.31
CA VAL A 23 2.41 14.54 4.01
C VAL A 23 1.43 14.39 2.86
N SER A 24 0.42 13.53 2.98
CA SER A 24 -0.62 13.40 1.95
C SER A 24 -1.48 14.64 1.84
N ALA A 25 -1.81 15.31 2.94
CA ALA A 25 -2.56 16.57 2.93
C ALA A 25 -1.78 17.73 2.27
N SER A 26 -0.44 17.67 2.29
CA SER A 26 0.40 18.69 1.65
C SER A 26 0.33 18.70 0.11
N GLY A 27 -0.18 17.63 -0.51
CA GLY A 27 -0.25 17.50 -1.97
C GLY A 27 1.09 17.33 -2.69
N VAL A 28 2.21 17.29 -1.96
CA VAL A 28 3.56 17.13 -2.55
C VAL A 28 3.70 15.80 -3.29
N ILE A 29 3.13 14.72 -2.72
CA ILE A 29 3.11 13.39 -3.32
C ILE A 29 1.66 12.98 -3.52
N HIS A 30 1.25 12.85 -4.79
CA HIS A 30 -0.13 12.52 -5.16
C HIS A 30 -0.48 11.05 -4.95
N ASN A 31 0.51 10.20 -4.72
CA ASN A 31 0.33 8.76 -4.54
C ASN A 31 0.50 8.37 -3.07
N ILE A 32 -0.62 8.11 -2.39
CA ILE A 32 -0.67 7.71 -0.97
C ILE A 32 0.24 6.51 -0.66
N TYR A 33 0.36 5.56 -1.59
CA TYR A 33 1.19 4.37 -1.41
C TYR A 33 2.68 4.70 -1.37
N VAL A 34 3.12 5.62 -2.22
CA VAL A 34 4.49 6.13 -2.22
C VAL A 34 4.75 6.93 -0.95
N THR A 35 3.79 7.75 -0.52
CA THR A 35 3.88 8.49 0.75
C THR A 35 4.08 7.54 1.93
N ILE A 36 3.29 6.47 2.04
CA ILE A 36 3.43 5.47 3.11
C ILE A 36 4.83 4.86 3.13
N ILE A 37 5.36 4.45 1.96
CA ILE A 37 6.70 3.87 1.86
C ILE A 37 7.78 4.87 2.31
N ILE A 38 7.72 6.11 1.80
CA ILE A 38 8.71 7.15 2.14
C ILE A 38 8.67 7.45 3.62
N VAL A 39 7.48 7.68 4.20
CA VAL A 39 7.34 7.97 5.63
C VAL A 39 7.81 6.79 6.47
N CYS A 40 7.48 5.55 6.10
CA CYS A 40 7.93 4.35 6.79
C CYS A 40 9.47 4.27 6.85
N LEU A 41 10.15 4.50 5.71
CA LEU A 41 11.61 4.48 5.64
C LEU A 41 12.25 5.67 6.38
N ALA A 42 11.69 6.88 6.22
CA ALA A 42 12.21 8.10 6.83
C ALA A 42 12.12 8.11 8.36
N THR A 43 11.20 7.32 8.93
CA THR A 43 10.98 7.24 10.39
C THR A 43 11.80 6.14 11.07
N VAL A 44 12.52 5.29 10.31
CA VAL A 44 13.39 4.24 10.86
C VAL A 44 14.44 4.78 11.84
N PRO A 45 15.16 5.90 11.57
CA PRO A 45 16.10 6.45 12.55
C PRO A 45 15.43 6.79 13.88
N GLY A 46 14.18 7.27 13.84
CA GLY A 46 13.38 7.52 15.04
C GLY A 46 13.16 6.25 15.86
N ALA A 47 12.80 5.14 15.21
CA ALA A 47 12.66 3.85 15.88
C ALA A 47 13.98 3.40 16.57
N VAL A 48 15.13 3.64 15.93
CA VAL A 48 16.46 3.27 16.48
C VAL A 48 16.79 4.02 17.77
N VAL A 49 16.45 5.31 17.87
CA VAL A 49 16.85 6.18 19.00
C VAL A 49 15.74 6.41 20.02
N SER A 50 14.54 5.93 19.76
CA SER A 50 13.36 6.15 20.62
C SER A 50 13.35 5.31 21.91
N ASP A 51 14.32 4.40 22.11
CA ASP A 51 14.34 3.46 23.22
C ASP A 51 14.35 4.13 24.59
N ALA A 52 15.25 5.09 24.80
CA ALA A 52 15.33 5.82 26.07
C ALA A 52 14.06 6.63 26.36
N PHE A 53 13.43 7.21 25.33
CA PHE A 53 12.25 8.05 25.47
C PHE A 53 10.96 7.24 25.67
N LEU A 54 10.75 6.18 24.88
CA LEU A 54 9.52 5.37 24.90
C LEU A 54 9.52 4.30 25.98
N ILE A 55 10.69 3.79 26.36
CA ILE A 55 10.84 2.62 27.24
C ILE A 55 11.49 3.03 28.57
N GLY A 56 12.04 4.24 28.68
CA GLY A 56 12.71 4.75 29.88
C GLY A 56 14.10 4.17 30.12
N ARG A 57 14.63 3.38 29.17
CA ARG A 57 15.96 2.78 29.23
C ARG A 57 16.49 2.44 27.84
N ALA A 58 17.82 2.45 27.70
CA ALA A 58 18.46 1.99 26.47
C ALA A 58 18.21 0.49 26.26
N LEU A 59 17.78 0.12 25.06
CA LEU A 59 17.64 -1.27 24.64
C LEU A 59 19.00 -1.83 24.20
N THR A 60 19.12 -3.15 24.26
CA THR A 60 20.21 -3.88 23.62
C THR A 60 20.13 -3.73 22.08
N ARG A 61 21.20 -4.07 21.36
CA ARG A 61 21.20 -4.07 19.88
C ARG A 61 20.05 -4.91 19.30
N GLU A 62 19.79 -6.07 19.90
CA GLU A 62 18.70 -6.96 19.51
C GLU A 62 17.33 -6.32 19.75
N GLY A 63 17.14 -5.65 20.90
CA GLY A 63 15.90 -4.94 21.19
C GLY A 63 15.63 -3.80 20.20
N ARG A 64 16.67 -3.05 19.81
CA ARG A 64 16.56 -2.01 18.78
C ARG A 64 16.24 -2.59 17.42
N LEU A 65 16.90 -3.69 17.04
CA LEU A 65 16.64 -4.38 15.79
C LEU A 65 15.19 -4.88 15.74
N PHE A 66 14.71 -5.50 16.82
CA PHE A 66 13.31 -5.94 16.93
C PHE A 66 12.34 -4.77 16.74
N LEU A 67 12.61 -3.63 17.35
CA LEU A 67 11.75 -2.45 17.30
C LEU A 67 11.75 -1.81 15.90
N VAL A 68 12.90 -1.77 15.21
CA VAL A 68 13.00 -1.36 13.80
C VAL A 68 12.24 -2.32 12.87
N LEU A 69 12.42 -3.63 13.03
CA LEU A 69 11.73 -4.62 12.21
C LEU A 69 10.23 -4.58 12.46
N SER A 70 9.79 -4.40 13.71
CA SER A 70 8.39 -4.22 14.06
C SER A 70 7.82 -2.95 13.43
N HIS A 71 8.55 -1.84 13.48
CA HIS A 71 8.18 -0.57 12.83
C HIS A 71 7.98 -0.76 11.33
N LEU A 72 8.94 -1.38 10.64
CA LEU A 72 8.84 -1.67 9.20
C LEU A 72 7.70 -2.64 8.88
N ALA A 73 7.51 -3.68 9.70
CA ALA A 73 6.43 -4.65 9.52
C ALA A 73 5.05 -4.01 9.69
N LEU A 74 4.88 -3.16 10.70
CA LEU A 74 3.64 -2.41 10.93
C LEU A 74 3.40 -1.37 9.83
N GLY A 75 4.43 -0.71 9.34
CA GLY A 75 4.33 0.16 8.17
C GLY A 75 3.92 -0.59 6.90
N GLY A 76 4.47 -1.79 6.69
CA GLY A 76 4.06 -2.68 5.61
C GLY A 76 2.62 -3.20 5.77
N LEU A 77 2.19 -3.49 7.00
CA LEU A 77 0.81 -3.87 7.31
C LEU A 77 -0.15 -2.70 7.03
N PHE A 78 0.21 -1.49 7.46
CA PHE A 78 -0.57 -0.28 7.17
C PHE A 78 -0.69 -0.04 5.66
N PHE A 79 0.42 -0.15 4.93
CA PHE A 79 0.41 -0.12 3.46
C PHE A 79 -0.56 -1.16 2.89
N HIS A 80 -0.49 -2.40 3.38
CA HIS A 80 -1.37 -3.46 2.91
C HIS A 80 -2.84 -3.12 3.13
N PHE A 81 -3.22 -2.71 4.36
CA PHE A 81 -4.58 -2.28 4.69
C PHE A 81 -5.07 -1.14 3.80
N MET A 82 -4.23 -0.11 3.57
CA MET A 82 -4.59 1.01 2.70
C MET A 82 -4.76 0.60 1.23
N THR A 83 -4.09 -0.46 0.77
CA THR A 83 -4.29 -0.99 -0.60
C THR A 83 -5.49 -1.93 -0.74
N LEU A 84 -6.11 -2.38 0.35
CA LEU A 84 -7.18 -3.36 0.31
C LEU A 84 -8.41 -2.89 -0.48
N PRO A 85 -8.94 -1.66 -0.31
CA PRO A 85 -10.09 -1.18 -1.08
C PRO A 85 -9.84 -1.15 -2.59
N ASP A 86 -8.60 -0.87 -3.00
CA ASP A 86 -8.21 -0.81 -4.42
C ASP A 86 -8.05 -2.19 -5.06
N ARG A 87 -7.68 -3.20 -4.26
CA ARG A 87 -7.36 -4.56 -4.74
C ARG A 87 -8.51 -5.55 -4.56
N SER A 88 -9.37 -5.36 -3.56
CA SER A 88 -10.51 -6.23 -3.27
C SER A 88 -11.79 -5.67 -3.88
N VAL A 89 -12.37 -6.39 -4.85
CA VAL A 89 -13.68 -6.05 -5.41
C VAL A 89 -14.75 -6.02 -4.32
N THR A 90 -14.71 -6.97 -3.37
CA THR A 90 -15.67 -7.03 -2.27
C THR A 90 -15.66 -5.77 -1.41
N LEU A 91 -14.48 -5.28 -1.01
CA LEU A 91 -14.39 -4.07 -0.19
C LEU A 91 -14.84 -2.84 -0.97
N ARG A 92 -14.52 -2.77 -2.27
CA ARG A 92 -14.99 -1.67 -3.11
C ARG A 92 -16.51 -1.65 -3.24
N ILE A 93 -17.15 -2.82 -3.39
CA ILE A 93 -18.61 -2.93 -3.41
C ILE A 93 -19.21 -2.45 -2.08
N LEU A 94 -18.62 -2.83 -0.94
CA LEU A 94 -19.09 -2.36 0.37
C LEU A 94 -19.02 -0.84 0.50
N VAL A 95 -17.90 -0.22 0.12
CA VAL A 95 -17.73 1.23 0.14
C VAL A 95 -18.71 1.94 -0.80
N GLU A 96 -18.94 1.38 -1.99
CA GLU A 96 -19.90 1.93 -2.94
C GLU A 96 -21.35 1.82 -2.47
N LEU A 97 -21.71 0.72 -1.80
CA LEU A 97 -23.02 0.56 -1.18
C LEU A 97 -23.21 1.60 -0.07
N MET A 98 -22.24 1.75 0.83
CA MET A 98 -22.29 2.76 1.91
C MET A 98 -22.41 4.20 1.39
N SER A 99 -21.93 4.45 0.17
CA SER A 99 -21.97 5.78 -0.46
C SER A 99 -23.19 5.98 -1.37
N ALA A 100 -23.98 4.94 -1.62
CA ALA A 100 -25.19 5.00 -2.44
C ALA A 100 -26.38 5.55 -1.64
N ALA A 101 -27.33 6.18 -2.34
CA ALA A 101 -28.56 6.64 -1.71
C ALA A 101 -29.32 5.46 -1.07
N GLY A 102 -29.64 5.57 0.22
CA GLY A 102 -30.28 4.49 0.98
C GLY A 102 -29.41 3.24 1.12
N GLU A 103 -28.08 3.37 1.01
CA GLU A 103 -27.10 2.30 1.22
C GLU A 103 -27.31 1.05 0.34
N SER A 104 -27.95 1.24 -0.82
CA SER A 104 -28.40 0.13 -1.67
C SER A 104 -28.07 0.33 -3.14
N LEU A 105 -27.70 -0.77 -3.79
CA LEU A 105 -27.52 -0.86 -5.24
C LEU A 105 -28.15 -2.16 -5.73
N SER A 106 -28.87 -2.09 -6.84
CA SER A 106 -29.34 -3.28 -7.54
C SER A 106 -28.16 -4.08 -8.10
N ALA A 107 -28.37 -5.38 -8.29
CA ALA A 107 -27.38 -6.25 -8.95
C ALA A 107 -27.01 -5.75 -10.36
N ASN A 108 -27.95 -5.14 -11.08
CA ASN A 108 -27.69 -4.57 -12.41
C ASN A 108 -26.75 -3.35 -12.35
N GLN A 109 -26.94 -2.46 -11.37
CA GLN A 109 -26.04 -1.32 -11.16
C GLN A 109 -24.62 -1.77 -10.81
N LEU A 110 -24.48 -2.80 -9.95
CA LEU A 110 -23.17 -3.39 -9.65
C LEU A 110 -22.54 -4.03 -10.89
N ARG A 111 -23.30 -4.82 -11.67
CA ARG A 111 -22.78 -5.45 -12.91
C ARG A 111 -22.27 -4.43 -13.92
N GLN A 112 -22.94 -3.28 -14.06
CA GLN A 112 -22.50 -2.22 -14.96
C GLN A 112 -21.13 -1.65 -14.53
N ARG A 113 -20.94 -1.40 -13.23
CA ARG A 113 -19.69 -0.85 -12.68
C ARG A 113 -18.53 -1.85 -12.63
N TYR A 114 -18.83 -3.13 -12.41
CA TYR A 114 -17.85 -4.21 -12.23
C TYR A 114 -17.82 -5.21 -13.39
N SER A 115 -18.30 -4.82 -14.57
CA SER A 115 -18.15 -5.67 -15.75
C SER A 115 -16.66 -5.89 -16.03
N ILE A 116 -16.30 -7.08 -16.52
CA ILE A 116 -14.92 -7.43 -16.85
C ILE A 116 -14.29 -6.40 -17.80
N GLN A 117 -15.06 -5.93 -18.78
CA GLN A 117 -14.62 -4.92 -19.74
C GLN A 117 -14.26 -3.59 -19.06
N VAL A 118 -15.12 -3.10 -18.16
CA VAL A 118 -14.87 -1.85 -17.40
C VAL A 118 -13.66 -2.01 -16.50
N MET A 119 -13.52 -3.16 -15.82
CA MET A 119 -12.38 -3.43 -14.96
C MET A 119 -11.06 -3.47 -15.74
N ILE A 120 -11.00 -4.18 -16.87
CA ILE A 120 -9.82 -4.25 -17.72
C ILE A 120 -9.47 -2.85 -18.25
N ARG A 121 -10.45 -2.13 -18.79
CA ARG A 121 -10.26 -0.78 -19.31
C ARG A 121 -9.69 0.16 -18.24
N SER A 122 -10.30 0.19 -17.05
CA SER A 122 -9.84 1.02 -15.94
C SER A 122 -8.39 0.69 -15.54
N ARG A 123 -8.00 -0.58 -15.53
CA ARG A 123 -6.61 -0.99 -15.23
C ARG A 123 -5.63 -0.58 -16.32
N LEU A 124 -6.00 -0.70 -17.59
CA LEU A 124 -5.17 -0.26 -18.71
C LEU A 124 -4.96 1.26 -18.68
N GLU A 125 -6.03 2.02 -18.43
CA GLU A 125 -5.96 3.48 -18.27
C GLU A 125 -5.04 3.87 -17.11
N GLN A 126 -5.15 3.21 -15.95
CA GLN A 126 -4.26 3.44 -14.80
C GLN A 126 -2.79 3.13 -15.10
N LEU A 127 -2.51 1.99 -15.75
CA LEU A 127 -1.15 1.59 -16.10
C LEU A 127 -0.56 2.50 -17.18
N SER A 128 -1.39 2.99 -18.11
CA SER A 128 -0.99 3.94 -19.13
C SER A 128 -0.70 5.32 -18.53
N ALA A 129 -1.60 5.85 -17.69
CA ALA A 129 -1.39 7.11 -16.98
C ALA A 129 -0.14 7.08 -16.07
N ALA A 130 0.18 5.92 -15.50
CA ALA A 130 1.39 5.72 -14.71
C ALA A 130 2.66 5.46 -15.57
N GLY A 131 2.54 5.44 -16.90
CA GLY A 131 3.63 5.28 -17.85
C GLY A 131 4.24 3.88 -17.91
N PHE A 132 3.50 2.84 -17.50
CA PHE A 132 3.97 1.45 -17.57
C PHE A 132 3.61 0.77 -18.89
N LEU A 133 2.57 1.22 -19.59
CA LEU A 133 2.19 0.72 -20.90
C LEU A 133 1.71 1.85 -21.81
N ASP A 134 1.78 1.58 -23.11
CA ASP A 134 1.16 2.39 -24.17
C ASP A 134 0.11 1.54 -24.88
N VAL A 135 -1.00 2.18 -25.24
CA VAL A 135 -2.04 1.60 -26.09
C VAL A 135 -1.99 2.33 -27.42
N THR A 136 -1.71 1.63 -28.51
CA THR A 136 -1.68 2.23 -29.84
C THR A 136 -3.08 2.57 -30.33
N VAL A 137 -3.18 3.40 -31.37
CA VAL A 137 -4.46 3.76 -32.01
C VAL A 137 -5.22 2.52 -32.50
N ASP A 138 -4.49 1.49 -32.94
CA ASP A 138 -5.05 0.20 -33.38
C ASP A 138 -5.39 -0.76 -32.22
N GLY A 139 -5.25 -0.32 -30.97
CA GLY A 139 -5.58 -1.11 -29.78
C GLY A 139 -4.51 -2.10 -29.31
N HIS A 140 -3.28 -2.03 -29.84
CA HIS A 140 -2.19 -2.88 -29.36
C HIS A 140 -1.62 -2.33 -28.04
N ILE A 141 -1.46 -3.22 -27.07
CA ILE A 141 -0.91 -2.90 -25.75
C ILE A 141 0.57 -3.26 -25.73
N ARG A 142 1.44 -2.29 -25.41
CA ARG A 142 2.90 -2.49 -25.31
C ARG A 142 3.43 -1.96 -23.99
N LEU A 143 4.36 -2.69 -23.38
CA LEU A 143 5.06 -2.20 -22.18
C LEU A 143 6.06 -1.11 -22.57
N THR A 144 6.11 -0.06 -21.76
CA THR A 144 7.20 0.93 -21.82
C THR A 144 8.48 0.35 -21.21
N ARG A 145 9.61 1.08 -21.28
CA ARG A 145 10.84 0.68 -20.57
C ARG A 145 10.61 0.55 -19.05
N LYS A 146 9.82 1.47 -18.48
CA LYS A 146 9.42 1.45 -17.06
C LYS A 146 8.56 0.23 -16.76
N GLY A 147 7.58 -0.05 -17.63
CA GLY A 147 6.77 -1.27 -17.64
C GLY A 147 7.60 -2.54 -17.58
N LEU A 148 8.56 -2.65 -18.49
CA LEU A 148 9.40 -3.82 -18.63
C LEU A 148 10.29 -4.04 -17.39
N TRP A 149 10.93 -2.99 -16.88
CA TRP A 149 11.78 -3.10 -15.70
C TRP A 149 10.97 -3.54 -14.46
N PHE A 150 9.82 -2.90 -14.24
CA PHE A 150 8.93 -3.29 -13.15
C PHE A 150 8.40 -4.72 -13.30
N GLY A 151 7.98 -5.11 -14.51
CA GLY A 151 7.54 -6.46 -14.79
C GLY A 151 8.62 -7.51 -14.50
N ARG A 152 9.88 -7.23 -14.86
CA ARG A 152 11.02 -8.10 -14.54
C ARG A 152 11.26 -8.20 -13.03
N PHE A 153 11.23 -7.08 -12.33
CA PHE A 153 11.37 -7.05 -10.87
C PHE A 153 10.30 -7.91 -10.17
N VAL A 154 9.03 -7.73 -10.53
CA VAL A 154 7.92 -8.52 -9.98
C VAL A 154 8.05 -10.00 -10.33
N THR A 155 8.43 -10.32 -11.56
CA THR A 155 8.64 -11.72 -12.00
C THR A 155 9.76 -12.39 -11.21
N MET A 156 10.86 -11.68 -10.94
CA MET A 156 11.94 -12.17 -10.10
C MET A 156 11.46 -12.44 -8.68
N GLY A 157 10.73 -11.49 -8.07
CA GLY A 157 10.15 -11.66 -6.75
C GLY A 157 9.25 -12.91 -6.68
N ARG A 158 8.36 -13.08 -7.67
CA ARG A 158 7.51 -14.28 -7.76
C ARG A 158 8.31 -15.57 -7.79
N ARG A 159 9.42 -15.59 -8.52
CA ARG A 159 10.31 -16.76 -8.59
C ARG A 159 10.98 -17.06 -7.25
N ILE A 160 11.45 -16.02 -6.56
CA ILE A 160 12.09 -16.14 -5.24
C ILE A 160 11.10 -16.70 -4.22
N PHE A 161 9.84 -16.24 -4.25
CA PHE A 161 8.81 -16.62 -3.28
C PHE A 161 7.92 -17.80 -3.73
N GLY A 162 8.19 -18.44 -4.86
CA GLY A 162 7.41 -19.60 -5.33
C GLY A 162 5.95 -19.30 -5.68
N ILE A 163 5.61 -18.07 -6.09
CA ILE A 163 4.23 -17.67 -6.36
C ILE A 163 3.82 -18.06 -7.79
N ALA A 164 3.07 -19.16 -7.91
CA ALA A 164 2.46 -19.60 -9.18
C ALA A 164 1.50 -18.52 -9.71
N SER A 165 1.44 -18.31 -11.04
CA SER A 165 0.36 -17.48 -11.60
C SER A 165 -0.91 -18.32 -11.62
N ALA A 166 -2.03 -17.67 -11.38
CA ALA A 166 -3.30 -18.16 -11.89
C ALA A 166 -3.21 -18.13 -13.42
N ASN A 167 -2.84 -19.27 -14.00
CA ASN A 167 -3.08 -19.62 -15.39
C ASN A 167 -4.08 -20.77 -15.38
#